data_AF-A0AAE6CGL7-F1
#
_entry.id   AF-A0AAE6CGL7-F1
#
_cell.length_a   1.000
_cell.length_b   1.000
_cell.length_c   1.000
_cell.angle_alpha   90.00
_cell.angle_beta   90.00
_cell.angle_gamma   90.00
#
_symmetry.space_group_name_H-M   'P 1'
#
loop_
_entity.id
_entity.type
_entity.pdbx_description
1 polymer ?
#
loop_
_entity_poly.entity_id
_entity_poly.type
_entity_poly.pdbx_seq_one_letter_code
_entity_poly.pdbx_strand_id
1 'polypeptide(L)'
;MSIAIKAQEVSKTYLITHQMSPRYLTFSEKLSSVGRQISTKIRHPMSKGADKEEYELFSALDNISFEIKQGDRIGILGRNGAGKSTLLKILSRITEPSSGWIGIKGRIASLLEVGTGFHPELTGRENIFLNGAILGMTKRDIKRKFDEIVDFSEVEKFLDTPVKRYSSGMYVRLAFSVAAHLEPDIFIVDEVLAVGDAQFQKKCIGKMNEVQSGGRTLLFVSHNVSQLQSLCDKGLLLNQGKLESFDRFEHVLSRYSELLTVGVKSFYEAPSSSPIITRVDIFSEKYGSSGHVATGESLEVVITYKSYEKRLNYAAIGINDSHGVRALTSRNYFDEKCIEEFPNGGKIHCKLESLPLKEGIYYLDIAIGQRLVGFLDRANSCLKIEVLFDNYFGNGSKLLPGEGVIVAKAAWTAQP
;
A
#
# COMPACT_ATOMS: atom_id res chain seq x y z
N MET A 1 -23.45 -13.04 -16.81
CA MET A 1 -22.87 -11.68 -16.85
C MET A 1 -21.83 -11.64 -17.96
N SER A 2 -21.84 -10.60 -18.81
CA SER A 2 -20.82 -10.41 -19.86
C SER A 2 -19.48 -9.96 -19.29
N ILE A 3 -18.41 -10.27 -20.01
CA ILE A 3 -17.05 -9.80 -19.70
C ILE A 3 -16.96 -8.30 -20.05
N ALA A 4 -16.52 -7.50 -19.08
CA ALA A 4 -16.29 -6.06 -19.23
C ALA A 4 -14.84 -5.74 -19.62
N ILE A 5 -13.88 -6.44 -19.00
CA ILE A 5 -12.44 -6.34 -19.32
C ILE A 5 -11.88 -7.75 -19.47
N LYS A 6 -11.12 -7.97 -20.55
CA LYS A 6 -10.32 -9.17 -20.77
C LYS A 6 -8.89 -8.77 -21.08
N ALA A 7 -7.95 -9.19 -20.24
CA ALA A 7 -6.52 -9.04 -20.46
C ALA A 7 -5.91 -10.42 -20.75
N GLN A 8 -5.09 -10.51 -21.78
CA GLN A 8 -4.42 -11.75 -22.15
C GLN A 8 -2.93 -11.48 -22.44
N GLU A 9 -2.08 -12.13 -21.66
CA GLU A 9 -0.62 -12.15 -21.76
C GLU A 9 0.02 -10.75 -21.81
N VAL A 10 -0.54 -9.83 -21.03
CA VAL A 10 -0.14 -8.42 -21.07
C VAL A 10 1.21 -8.24 -20.37
N SER A 11 2.17 -7.63 -21.07
CA SER A 11 3.45 -7.21 -20.49
C SER A 11 3.73 -5.75 -20.81
N LYS A 12 4.54 -5.09 -19.98
CA LYS A 12 5.00 -3.72 -20.20
C LYS A 12 6.42 -3.54 -19.71
N THR A 13 7.30 -3.18 -20.62
CA THR A 13 8.72 -2.91 -20.34
C THR A 13 9.04 -1.45 -20.63
N TYR A 14 9.83 -0.84 -19.75
CA TYR A 14 10.37 0.51 -19.91
C TYR A 14 11.88 0.45 -20.09
N LEU A 15 12.41 1.40 -20.86
CA LEU A 15 13.86 1.59 -21.00
C LEU A 15 14.31 2.59 -19.93
N ILE A 16 15.16 2.17 -19.01
CA ILE A 16 15.79 3.04 -18.01
C ILE A 16 17.20 3.38 -18.50
N THR A 17 17.52 4.68 -18.49
CA THR A 17 18.86 5.18 -18.80
C THR A 17 19.51 5.67 -17.51
N HIS A 18 20.61 5.04 -17.10
CA HIS A 18 21.42 5.50 -15.97
C HIS A 18 22.43 6.55 -16.45
N GLN A 19 22.00 7.80 -16.66
CA GLN A 19 22.92 8.94 -16.74
C GLN A 19 22.38 10.18 -16.02
N MET A 20 23.20 10.71 -15.11
CA MET A 20 23.04 12.02 -14.50
C MET A 20 23.31 13.13 -15.53
N SER A 21 22.24 13.80 -15.97
CA SER A 21 22.10 15.23 -16.35
C SER A 21 21.13 15.40 -17.52
N PRO A 22 20.11 16.28 -17.45
CA PRO A 22 19.15 16.46 -18.53
C PRO A 22 19.74 17.38 -19.60
N ARG A 23 20.38 16.83 -20.62
CA ARG A 23 20.44 17.51 -21.93
C ARG A 23 19.37 16.90 -22.82
N TYR A 24 18.29 17.63 -23.03
CA TYR A 24 17.33 17.33 -24.09
C TYR A 24 18.05 17.43 -25.44
N LEU A 25 18.46 16.29 -26.01
CA LEU A 25 19.01 16.23 -27.35
C LEU A 25 17.89 16.46 -28.37
N THR A 26 18.08 17.43 -29.24
CA THR A 26 17.12 17.74 -30.32
C THR A 26 17.29 16.79 -31.50
N PHE A 27 16.25 16.61 -32.32
CA PHE A 27 16.25 15.67 -33.46
C PHE A 27 17.41 15.93 -34.45
N SER A 28 17.83 17.20 -34.58
CA SER A 28 18.97 17.61 -35.40
C SER A 28 20.31 17.08 -34.87
N GLU A 29 20.47 16.91 -33.55
CA GLU A 29 21.69 16.37 -32.95
C GLU A 29 21.81 14.85 -33.18
N LYS A 30 20.69 14.12 -33.19
CA LYS A 30 20.65 12.68 -33.58
C LYS A 30 21.09 12.44 -35.03
N LEU A 31 20.75 13.35 -35.95
CA LEU A 31 21.20 13.25 -37.34
C LEU A 31 22.71 13.52 -37.47
N SER A 32 23.23 14.47 -36.69
CA SER A 32 24.66 14.79 -36.70
C SER A 32 25.55 13.69 -36.09
N SER A 33 25.01 12.91 -35.13
CA SER A 33 25.75 11.82 -34.49
C SER A 33 25.84 10.58 -35.38
N VAL A 34 24.82 10.27 -36.18
CA VAL A 34 24.87 9.19 -37.19
C VAL A 34 25.91 9.49 -38.27
N GLY A 35 25.99 10.75 -38.74
CA GLY A 35 27.00 11.19 -39.71
C GLY A 35 28.44 11.08 -39.19
N ARG A 36 28.69 11.37 -37.90
CA ARG A 36 30.01 11.19 -37.27
C ARG A 36 30.37 9.73 -37.02
N GLN A 37 29.41 8.89 -36.63
CA GLN A 37 29.67 7.45 -36.39
C GLN A 37 30.09 6.69 -37.64
N ILE A 38 29.62 7.11 -38.82
CA ILE A 38 30.02 6.51 -40.10
C ILE A 38 31.45 6.93 -40.47
N SER A 39 31.86 8.18 -40.20
CA SER A 39 33.21 8.66 -40.53
C SER A 39 34.30 8.09 -39.60
N THR A 40 33.98 7.85 -38.32
CA THR A 40 34.94 7.28 -37.35
C THR A 40 35.14 5.78 -37.52
N LYS A 41 34.14 5.02 -38.01
CA LYS A 41 34.28 3.58 -38.31
C LYS A 41 35.21 3.28 -39.49
N ILE A 42 35.34 4.22 -40.43
CA ILE A 42 36.21 4.04 -41.62
C ILE A 42 37.67 4.38 -41.30
N ARG A 43 37.93 5.20 -40.27
CA ARG A 43 39.28 5.73 -39.99
C ARG A 43 40.07 5.00 -38.91
N HIS A 44 39.45 4.31 -37.94
CA HIS A 44 40.16 3.58 -36.88
C HIS A 44 39.40 2.31 -36.43
N PRO A 45 39.83 1.09 -36.82
CA PRO A 45 39.14 -0.15 -36.43
C PRO A 45 39.49 -0.63 -35.00
N MET A 46 40.37 0.08 -34.29
CA MET A 46 40.73 -0.20 -32.90
C MET A 46 40.74 1.08 -32.05
N SER A 47 39.57 1.50 -31.58
CA SER A 47 39.47 2.36 -30.39
C SER A 47 38.61 1.65 -29.34
N LYS A 48 39.25 1.15 -28.29
CA LYS A 48 38.58 0.77 -27.04
C LYS A 48 38.06 2.05 -26.38
N GLY A 49 36.82 2.02 -25.90
CA GLY A 49 36.22 3.06 -25.06
C GLY A 49 35.23 3.96 -25.78
N ALA A 50 34.15 3.38 -26.32
CA ALA A 50 32.91 4.14 -26.46
C ALA A 50 32.14 3.95 -25.16
N ASP A 51 31.83 5.04 -24.45
CA ASP A 51 30.91 5.05 -23.30
C ASP A 51 29.63 4.32 -23.70
N LYS A 52 29.47 3.08 -23.23
CA LYS A 52 28.22 2.35 -23.37
C LYS A 52 27.25 3.00 -22.41
N GLU A 53 26.34 3.81 -22.94
CA GLU A 53 25.08 4.07 -22.25
C GLU A 53 24.46 2.70 -21.92
N GLU A 54 24.51 2.31 -20.66
CA GLU A 54 23.84 1.11 -20.18
C GLU A 54 22.35 1.38 -20.13
N TYR A 55 21.66 0.91 -21.16
CA TYR A 55 20.21 0.85 -21.20
C TYR A 55 19.76 -0.37 -20.39
N GLU A 56 19.03 -0.15 -19.30
CA GLU A 56 18.42 -1.22 -18.51
C GLU A 56 16.95 -1.38 -18.92
N LEU A 57 16.53 -2.61 -19.25
CA LEU A 57 15.13 -2.91 -19.50
C LEU A 57 14.44 -3.24 -18.17
N PHE A 58 13.52 -2.38 -17.75
CA PHE A 58 12.70 -2.57 -16.56
C PHE A 58 11.33 -3.14 -16.94
N SER A 59 11.07 -4.38 -16.55
CA SER A 59 9.76 -5.01 -16.72
C SER A 59 8.82 -4.55 -15.60
N ALA A 60 7.81 -3.74 -15.95
CA ALA A 60 6.81 -3.24 -15.01
C ALA A 60 5.59 -4.15 -14.89
N LEU A 61 5.26 -4.88 -15.97
CA LEU A 61 4.26 -5.95 -15.99
C LEU A 61 4.79 -7.10 -16.83
N ASP A 62 4.56 -8.32 -16.39
CA ASP A 62 5.07 -9.54 -17.01
C ASP A 62 3.97 -10.60 -17.12
N ASN A 63 3.45 -10.75 -18.33
CA ASN A 63 2.54 -11.81 -18.75
C ASN A 63 1.28 -11.98 -17.88
N ILE A 64 0.54 -10.90 -17.65
CA ILE A 64 -0.67 -10.93 -16.83
C ILE A 64 -1.92 -11.24 -17.67
N SER A 65 -2.79 -12.12 -17.15
CA SER A 65 -4.07 -12.49 -17.79
C SER A 65 -5.19 -12.55 -16.77
N PHE A 66 -6.32 -11.88 -17.03
CA PHE A 66 -7.48 -11.87 -16.14
C PHE A 66 -8.76 -11.44 -16.87
N GLU A 67 -9.92 -11.77 -16.30
CA GLU A 67 -11.23 -11.40 -16.84
C GLU A 67 -12.11 -10.76 -15.74
N ILE A 68 -12.56 -9.53 -15.98
CA ILE A 68 -13.47 -8.80 -15.08
C ILE A 68 -14.86 -8.78 -15.71
N LYS A 69 -15.87 -9.19 -14.95
CA LYS A 69 -17.28 -9.21 -15.39
C LYS A 69 -17.95 -7.87 -15.13
N GLN A 70 -18.99 -7.59 -15.89
CA GLN A 70 -19.82 -6.41 -15.65
C GLN A 70 -20.43 -6.47 -14.24
N GLY A 71 -20.33 -5.38 -13.49
CA GLY A 71 -20.80 -5.28 -12.10
C GLY A 71 -19.78 -5.74 -11.04
N ASP A 72 -18.63 -6.29 -11.45
CA ASP A 72 -17.59 -6.68 -10.50
C ASP A 72 -16.97 -5.44 -9.80
N ARG A 73 -16.65 -5.62 -8.52
CA ARG A 73 -15.91 -4.65 -7.69
C ARG A 73 -14.55 -5.25 -7.35
N ILE A 74 -13.51 -4.74 -8.00
CA ILE A 74 -12.16 -5.28 -7.94
C ILE A 74 -11.25 -4.33 -7.15
N GLY A 75 -10.65 -4.82 -6.07
CA GLY A 75 -9.53 -4.14 -5.42
C GLY A 75 -8.20 -4.61 -6.01
N ILE A 76 -7.32 -3.70 -6.39
CA ILE A 76 -5.97 -4.04 -6.86
C ILE A 76 -4.98 -3.85 -5.70
N LEU A 77 -4.39 -4.96 -5.25
CA LEU A 77 -3.41 -5.02 -4.16
C LEU A 77 -2.01 -5.28 -4.70
N GLY A 78 -1.01 -4.94 -3.88
CA GLY A 78 0.40 -5.17 -4.17
C GLY A 78 1.28 -4.12 -3.54
N ARG A 79 2.57 -4.42 -3.36
CA ARG A 79 3.57 -3.48 -2.82
C ARG A 79 3.77 -2.27 -3.75
N ASN A 80 4.44 -1.24 -3.25
CA ASN A 80 4.94 -0.18 -4.12
C ASN A 80 5.93 -0.77 -5.14
N GLY A 81 5.81 -0.32 -6.39
CA GLY A 81 6.58 -0.91 -7.50
C GLY A 81 6.04 -2.24 -8.04
N ALA A 82 4.92 -2.78 -7.54
CA ALA A 82 4.37 -4.04 -8.03
C ALA A 82 3.73 -3.98 -9.44
N GLY A 83 3.60 -2.79 -10.04
CA GLY A 83 3.01 -2.60 -11.37
C GLY A 83 1.58 -2.06 -11.39
N LYS A 84 0.96 -1.75 -10.23
CA LYS A 84 -0.43 -1.26 -10.12
C LYS A 84 -0.71 -0.05 -11.02
N SER A 85 0.07 1.03 -10.89
CA SER A 85 -0.12 2.25 -11.68
C SER A 85 0.14 2.02 -13.17
N THR A 86 1.04 1.10 -13.52
CA THR A 86 1.27 0.71 -14.92
C THR A 86 0.06 -0.02 -15.48
N LEU A 87 -0.50 -0.98 -14.74
CA LEU A 87 -1.73 -1.68 -15.12
C LEU A 87 -2.88 -0.69 -15.32
N LEU A 88 -3.06 0.23 -14.38
CA LEU A 88 -4.09 1.26 -14.50
C LEU A 88 -3.92 2.13 -15.76
N LYS A 89 -2.69 2.57 -16.07
CA LYS A 89 -2.41 3.35 -17.28
C LYS A 89 -2.73 2.58 -18.57
N ILE A 90 -2.56 1.27 -18.58
CA ILE A 90 -2.92 0.43 -19.73
C ILE A 90 -4.44 0.29 -19.82
N LEU A 91 -5.11 0.01 -18.69
CA LEU A 91 -6.57 -0.09 -18.64
C LEU A 91 -7.26 1.22 -19.04
N SER A 92 -6.72 2.37 -18.63
CA SER A 92 -7.20 3.70 -19.03
C SER A 92 -6.75 4.13 -20.42
N ARG A 93 -6.03 3.27 -21.17
CA ARG A 93 -5.52 3.53 -22.53
C ARG A 93 -4.56 4.72 -22.63
N ILE A 94 -3.89 5.08 -21.53
CA ILE A 94 -2.83 6.10 -21.52
C ILE A 94 -1.55 5.55 -22.15
N THR A 95 -1.26 4.27 -21.94
CA THR A 95 -0.11 3.61 -22.54
C THR A 95 -0.48 2.25 -23.09
N GLU A 96 0.08 1.88 -24.23
CA GLU A 96 -0.12 0.55 -24.82
C GLU A 96 0.75 -0.50 -24.11
N PRO A 97 0.32 -1.77 -24.05
CA PRO A 97 1.18 -2.84 -23.58
C PRO A 97 2.35 -3.06 -24.55
N SER A 98 3.47 -3.60 -24.06
CA SER A 98 4.60 -4.00 -24.91
C SER A 98 4.33 -5.31 -25.64
N SER A 99 3.52 -6.19 -25.06
CA SER A 99 3.03 -7.43 -25.66
C SER A 99 1.69 -7.83 -25.03
N GLY A 100 0.96 -8.74 -25.68
CA GLY A 100 -0.39 -9.13 -25.26
C GLY A 100 -1.45 -8.11 -25.66
N TRP A 101 -2.67 -8.27 -25.15
CA TRP A 101 -3.77 -7.36 -25.48
C TRP A 101 -4.79 -7.21 -24.35
N ILE A 102 -5.51 -6.09 -24.37
CA ILE A 102 -6.64 -5.81 -23.48
C ILE A 102 -7.87 -5.43 -24.29
N GLY A 103 -8.96 -6.19 -24.13
CA GLY A 103 -10.28 -5.87 -24.64
C GLY A 103 -11.15 -5.26 -23.56
N ILE A 104 -11.78 -4.13 -23.85
CA ILE A 104 -12.68 -3.40 -22.93
C ILE A 104 -14.02 -3.19 -23.62
N LYS A 105 -15.11 -3.59 -22.97
CA LYS A 105 -16.47 -3.38 -23.45
C LYS A 105 -17.17 -2.32 -22.60
N GLY A 106 -17.40 -1.15 -23.20
CA GLY A 106 -18.04 0.00 -22.55
C GLY A 106 -17.11 1.20 -22.43
N ARG A 107 -17.63 2.30 -21.89
CA ARG A 107 -16.89 3.53 -21.59
C ARG A 107 -16.16 3.37 -20.26
N ILE A 108 -14.85 3.64 -20.29
CA ILE A 108 -14.03 3.69 -19.09
C ILE A 108 -13.80 5.14 -18.67
N ALA A 109 -13.90 5.41 -17.37
CA ALA A 109 -13.41 6.66 -16.81
C ALA A 109 -12.45 6.36 -15.66
N SER A 110 -11.42 7.18 -15.52
CA SER A 110 -10.40 7.02 -14.51
C SER A 110 -10.21 8.29 -13.71
N LEU A 111 -10.15 8.17 -12.38
CA LEU A 111 -9.89 9.30 -11.49
C LEU A 111 -8.40 9.63 -11.34
N LEU A 112 -7.52 8.95 -12.09
CA LEU A 112 -6.09 9.28 -12.19
C LEU A 112 -5.84 10.72 -12.68
N GLU A 113 -6.84 11.29 -13.36
CA GLU A 113 -6.75 12.50 -14.15
C GLU A 113 -7.70 13.61 -13.64
N VAL A 114 -8.21 13.48 -12.42
CA VAL A 114 -9.13 14.48 -11.86
C VAL A 114 -8.47 15.85 -11.80
N GLY A 115 -9.07 16.83 -12.50
CA GLY A 115 -8.59 18.20 -12.64
C GLY A 115 -7.72 18.43 -13.87
N THR A 116 -7.15 17.37 -14.46
CA THR A 116 -6.48 17.51 -15.75
C THR A 116 -7.49 17.90 -16.83
N GLY A 117 -7.12 18.87 -17.66
CA GLY A 117 -8.03 19.45 -18.65
C GLY A 117 -8.87 20.64 -18.18
N PHE A 118 -8.75 21.07 -16.91
CA PHE A 118 -9.23 22.41 -16.54
C PHE A 118 -8.35 23.48 -17.21
N HIS A 119 -9.00 24.49 -17.78
CA HIS A 119 -8.32 25.64 -18.37
C HIS A 119 -8.31 26.81 -17.37
N PRO A 120 -7.13 27.34 -17.00
CA PRO A 120 -6.98 28.32 -15.91
C PRO A 120 -7.72 29.63 -16.14
N GLU A 121 -7.85 30.05 -17.40
CA GLU A 121 -8.56 31.28 -17.79
C GLU A 121 -10.08 31.14 -17.86
N LEU A 122 -10.60 29.90 -17.90
CA LEU A 122 -12.04 29.65 -17.96
C LEU A 122 -12.65 29.67 -16.56
N THR A 123 -13.92 30.06 -16.48
CA THR A 123 -14.73 30.01 -15.26
C THR A 123 -14.95 28.58 -14.78
N GLY A 124 -15.37 28.41 -13.52
CA GLY A 124 -15.81 27.09 -13.02
C GLY A 124 -16.91 26.47 -13.89
N ARG A 125 -17.89 27.29 -14.31
CA ARG A 125 -18.97 26.87 -15.22
C ARG A 125 -18.44 26.30 -16.52
N GLU A 126 -17.56 27.02 -17.19
CA GLU A 126 -16.98 26.59 -18.47
C GLU A 126 -16.10 25.35 -18.29
N ASN A 127 -15.38 25.25 -17.18
CA ASN A 127 -14.59 24.08 -16.85
C ASN A 127 -15.43 22.83 -16.58
N ILE A 128 -16.64 22.95 -16.00
CA ILE A 128 -17.58 21.82 -15.91
C ILE A 128 -17.90 21.26 -17.30
N PHE A 129 -18.16 22.15 -18.27
CA PHE A 129 -18.44 21.73 -19.64
C PHE A 129 -17.22 21.14 -20.35
N LEU A 130 -16.06 21.79 -20.23
CA LEU A 130 -14.82 21.34 -20.85
C LEU A 130 -14.37 19.99 -20.29
N ASN A 131 -14.24 19.88 -18.96
CA ASN A 131 -13.79 18.67 -18.31
C ASN A 131 -14.80 17.53 -18.44
N GLY A 132 -16.11 17.82 -18.32
CA GLY A 132 -17.14 16.82 -18.59
C GLY A 132 -17.03 16.23 -19.99
N ALA A 133 -16.77 17.07 -21.00
CA ALA A 133 -16.57 16.61 -22.38
C ALA A 133 -15.28 15.79 -22.55
N ILE A 134 -14.17 16.21 -21.94
CA ILE A 134 -12.90 15.46 -21.93
C ILE A 134 -13.08 14.07 -21.31
N LEU A 135 -13.84 13.98 -20.22
CA LEU A 135 -14.13 12.71 -19.54
C LEU A 135 -15.21 11.87 -20.28
N GLY A 136 -15.77 12.35 -21.39
CA GLY A 136 -16.68 11.59 -22.25
C GLY A 136 -18.17 11.78 -21.97
N MET A 137 -18.56 12.84 -21.27
CA MET A 137 -19.97 13.26 -21.14
C MET A 137 -20.43 13.99 -22.39
N THR A 138 -21.66 13.71 -22.84
CA THR A 138 -22.26 14.53 -23.90
C THR A 138 -22.68 15.89 -23.34
N LYS A 139 -22.78 16.92 -24.18
CA LYS A 139 -23.31 18.23 -23.76
C LYS A 139 -24.70 18.13 -23.08
N ARG A 140 -25.51 17.14 -23.48
CA ARG A 140 -26.82 16.86 -22.86
C ARG A 140 -26.67 16.28 -21.45
N ASP A 141 -25.74 15.34 -21.26
CA ASP A 141 -25.46 14.77 -19.94
C ASP A 141 -24.97 15.85 -18.97
N ILE A 142 -24.05 16.71 -19.41
CA ILE A 142 -23.51 17.79 -18.59
C ILE A 142 -24.63 18.76 -18.18
N LYS A 143 -25.48 19.19 -19.13
CA LYS A 143 -26.61 20.08 -18.82
C LYS A 143 -27.58 19.46 -17.82
N ARG A 144 -27.90 18.17 -17.97
CA ARG A 144 -28.82 17.46 -17.06
C ARG A 144 -28.30 17.43 -15.62
N LYS A 145 -26.98 17.29 -15.44
CA LYS A 145 -26.34 17.13 -14.12
C LYS A 145 -25.69 18.41 -13.60
N PHE A 146 -25.83 19.52 -14.32
CA PHE A 146 -25.06 20.73 -14.04
C PHE A 146 -25.32 21.23 -12.61
N ASP A 147 -26.59 21.34 -12.22
CA ASP A 147 -26.96 21.84 -10.89
C ASP A 147 -26.52 20.87 -9.78
N GLU A 148 -26.63 19.55 -10.00
CA GLU A 148 -26.12 18.54 -9.06
C GLU A 148 -24.60 18.63 -8.89
N ILE A 149 -23.84 18.84 -9.97
CA ILE A 149 -22.39 19.01 -9.93
C ILE A 149 -22.02 20.27 -9.13
N VAL A 150 -22.74 21.38 -9.36
CA VAL A 150 -22.50 22.65 -8.67
C VAL A 150 -22.80 22.51 -7.18
N ASP A 151 -23.95 21.97 -6.80
CA ASP A 151 -24.34 21.75 -5.41
C ASP A 151 -23.35 20.83 -4.70
N PHE A 152 -23.01 19.70 -5.31
CA PHE A 152 -22.07 18.73 -4.75
C PHE A 152 -20.69 19.35 -4.52
N SER A 153 -20.23 20.25 -5.40
CA SER A 153 -18.92 20.89 -5.31
C SER A 153 -18.79 21.93 -4.19
N GLU A 154 -19.92 22.46 -3.71
CA GLU A 154 -19.98 23.56 -2.75
C GLU A 154 -19.23 24.84 -3.22
N VAL A 155 -19.07 25.04 -4.54
CA VAL A 155 -18.40 26.23 -5.12
C VAL A 155 -19.34 27.20 -5.85
N GLU A 156 -20.65 27.08 -5.68
CA GLU A 156 -21.68 27.85 -6.39
C GLU A 156 -21.38 29.36 -6.46
N LYS A 157 -21.02 29.99 -5.33
CA LYS A 157 -20.72 31.43 -5.24
C LYS A 157 -19.54 31.88 -6.12
N PHE A 158 -18.66 30.97 -6.49
CA PHE A 158 -17.44 31.25 -7.27
C PHE A 158 -17.51 30.71 -8.69
N LEU A 159 -18.65 30.14 -9.10
CA LEU A 159 -18.79 29.38 -10.35
C LEU A 159 -18.44 30.18 -11.61
N ASP A 160 -18.71 31.49 -11.61
CA ASP A 160 -18.40 32.40 -12.71
C ASP A 160 -17.04 33.11 -12.53
N THR A 161 -16.21 32.66 -11.58
CA THR A 161 -14.82 33.11 -11.38
C THR A 161 -13.86 32.19 -12.14
N PRO A 162 -12.81 32.73 -12.81
CA PRO A 162 -11.78 31.91 -13.44
C PRO A 162 -11.10 30.95 -12.44
N VAL A 163 -10.91 29.69 -12.83
CA VAL A 163 -10.40 28.65 -11.91
C VAL A 163 -8.98 28.90 -11.42
N LYS A 164 -8.18 29.71 -12.13
CA LYS A 164 -6.87 30.18 -11.61
C LYS A 164 -6.95 30.98 -10.31
N ARG A 165 -8.14 31.50 -9.95
CA ARG A 165 -8.40 32.21 -8.69
C ARG A 165 -9.00 31.32 -7.61
N TYR A 166 -9.25 30.04 -7.90
CA TYR A 166 -9.77 29.10 -6.92
C TYR A 166 -8.66 28.76 -5.92
N SER A 167 -9.04 28.49 -4.67
CA SER A 167 -8.15 27.76 -3.77
C SER A 167 -7.90 26.35 -4.32
N SER A 168 -6.82 25.71 -3.89
CA SER A 168 -6.55 24.31 -4.24
C SER A 168 -7.71 23.39 -3.87
N GLY A 169 -8.36 23.63 -2.73
CA GLY A 169 -9.55 22.87 -2.29
C GLY A 169 -10.75 23.07 -3.21
N MET A 170 -11.07 24.30 -3.62
CA MET A 170 -12.17 24.56 -4.56
C MET A 170 -11.92 23.93 -5.92
N TYR A 171 -10.68 24.01 -6.42
CA TYR A 171 -10.28 23.41 -7.69
C TYR A 171 -10.51 21.90 -7.67
N VAL A 172 -9.99 21.24 -6.64
CA VAL A 172 -10.10 19.79 -6.46
C VAL A 172 -11.57 19.38 -6.28
N ARG A 173 -12.33 20.08 -5.44
CA ARG A 173 -13.76 19.82 -5.21
C ARG A 173 -14.55 19.88 -6.51
N LEU A 174 -14.38 20.94 -7.31
CA LEU A 174 -15.09 21.06 -8.59
C LEU A 174 -14.71 19.93 -9.56
N ALA A 175 -13.42 19.61 -9.69
CA ALA A 175 -12.95 18.55 -10.56
C ALA A 175 -13.53 17.18 -10.16
N PHE A 176 -13.51 16.85 -8.86
CA PHE A 176 -14.10 15.62 -8.35
C PHE A 176 -15.62 15.60 -8.50
N SER A 177 -16.28 16.75 -8.38
CA SER A 177 -17.73 16.84 -8.53
C SER A 177 -18.16 16.49 -9.95
N VAL A 178 -17.44 17.00 -10.96
CA VAL A 178 -17.66 16.58 -12.35
C VAL A 178 -17.45 15.07 -12.46
N ALA A 179 -16.33 14.57 -11.95
CA ALA A 179 -15.95 13.16 -12.07
C ALA A 179 -16.92 12.18 -11.38
N ALA A 180 -17.43 12.53 -10.19
CA ALA A 180 -18.39 11.74 -9.43
C ALA A 180 -19.77 11.65 -10.11
N HIS A 181 -20.09 12.60 -10.99
CA HIS A 181 -21.32 12.61 -11.78
C HIS A 181 -21.16 11.97 -13.16
N LEU A 182 -20.00 11.37 -13.47
CA LEU A 182 -19.90 10.50 -14.64
C LEU A 182 -20.72 9.22 -14.47
N GLU A 183 -21.23 8.71 -15.58
CA GLU A 183 -21.89 7.40 -15.67
C GLU A 183 -21.18 6.50 -16.69
N PRO A 184 -19.94 6.09 -16.41
CA PRO A 184 -19.24 5.14 -17.26
C PRO A 184 -19.71 3.71 -16.95
N ASP A 185 -19.38 2.79 -17.86
CA ASP A 185 -19.63 1.37 -17.66
C ASP A 185 -18.59 0.77 -16.69
N ILE A 186 -17.37 1.31 -16.73
CA ILE A 186 -16.22 0.91 -15.93
C ILE A 186 -15.59 2.15 -15.29
N PHE A 187 -15.40 2.12 -13.98
CA PHE A 187 -14.83 3.24 -13.24
C PHE A 187 -13.56 2.81 -12.50
N ILE A 188 -12.45 3.49 -12.78
CA ILE A 188 -11.16 3.28 -12.12
C ILE A 188 -10.96 4.38 -11.09
N VAL A 189 -10.67 3.96 -9.86
CA VAL A 189 -10.47 4.81 -8.71
C VAL A 189 -9.06 4.56 -8.17
N ASP A 190 -8.23 5.59 -8.18
CA ASP A 190 -6.89 5.54 -7.59
C ASP A 190 -6.87 6.21 -6.21
N GLU A 191 -5.87 5.87 -5.40
CA GLU A 191 -5.64 6.30 -4.02
C GLU A 191 -5.73 7.83 -3.84
N VAL A 192 -5.49 8.57 -4.92
CA VAL A 192 -5.66 10.02 -5.07
C VAL A 192 -7.09 10.50 -4.74
N LEU A 193 -8.06 9.62 -4.52
CA LEU A 193 -9.29 10.01 -3.80
C LEU A 193 -9.05 10.72 -2.46
N ALA A 194 -7.84 10.61 -1.89
CA ALA A 194 -7.44 11.33 -0.70
C ALA A 194 -7.20 12.85 -0.88
N VAL A 195 -7.53 13.47 -2.02
CA VAL A 195 -7.45 14.94 -2.18
C VAL A 195 -8.79 15.60 -1.85
N GLY A 196 -8.78 16.55 -0.92
CA GLY A 196 -9.96 17.19 -0.33
C GLY A 196 -10.09 16.88 1.16
N ASP A 197 -11.05 17.49 1.84
CA ASP A 197 -11.31 17.19 3.25
C ASP A 197 -12.05 15.86 3.44
N ALA A 198 -11.95 15.29 4.64
CA ALA A 198 -12.52 13.98 4.96
C ALA A 198 -14.05 13.90 4.78
N GLN A 199 -14.75 15.02 4.93
CA GLN A 199 -16.21 15.08 4.74
C GLN A 199 -16.57 14.99 3.26
N PHE A 200 -15.84 15.72 2.40
CA PHE A 200 -15.99 15.65 0.96
C PHE A 200 -15.61 14.28 0.39
N GLN A 201 -14.55 13.65 0.90
CA GLN A 201 -14.19 12.27 0.51
C GLN A 201 -15.32 11.28 0.81
N LYS A 202 -15.95 11.37 1.98
CA LYS A 202 -17.13 10.55 2.33
C LYS A 202 -18.29 10.79 1.36
N LYS A 203 -18.56 12.04 0.97
CA LYS A 203 -19.57 12.37 -0.06
C LYS A 203 -19.24 11.70 -1.40
N CYS A 204 -17.98 11.76 -1.84
CA CYS A 204 -17.52 11.14 -3.10
C CYS A 204 -17.74 9.62 -3.08
N ILE A 205 -17.29 8.94 -2.03
CA ILE A 205 -17.46 7.48 -1.88
C ILE A 205 -18.95 7.12 -1.82
N GLY A 206 -19.77 7.90 -1.09
CA GLY A 206 -21.21 7.72 -1.03
C GLY A 206 -21.88 7.82 -2.41
N LYS A 207 -21.58 8.86 -3.18
CA LYS A 207 -22.11 9.05 -4.54
C LYS A 207 -21.68 7.92 -5.49
N MET A 208 -20.42 7.47 -5.40
CA MET A 208 -19.93 6.33 -6.18
C MET A 208 -20.68 5.03 -5.85
N ASN A 209 -21.03 4.82 -4.58
CA ASN A 209 -21.85 3.70 -4.13
C ASN A 209 -23.33 3.85 -4.56
N GLU A 210 -23.89 5.05 -4.66
CA GLU A 210 -25.25 5.25 -5.19
C GLU A 210 -25.32 4.93 -6.69
N VAL A 211 -24.32 5.38 -7.44
CA VAL A 211 -24.18 5.10 -8.88
C VAL A 211 -23.94 3.60 -9.13
N GLN A 212 -23.63 2.81 -8.11
CA GLN A 212 -23.44 1.36 -8.16
C GLN A 212 -24.71 0.55 -8.46
N SER A 213 -25.89 1.02 -8.04
CA SER A 213 -27.15 0.26 -8.14
C SER A 213 -27.56 -0.07 -9.59
N GLY A 214 -26.91 0.55 -10.58
CA GLY A 214 -27.03 0.25 -12.01
C GLY A 214 -26.15 -0.89 -12.55
N GLY A 215 -25.39 -1.64 -11.74
CA GLY A 215 -24.59 -2.79 -12.21
C GLY A 215 -23.27 -2.42 -12.90
N ARG A 216 -22.66 -1.30 -12.51
CA ARG A 216 -21.39 -0.80 -13.07
C ARG A 216 -20.18 -1.53 -12.49
N THR A 217 -19.11 -1.64 -13.27
CA THR A 217 -17.84 -2.26 -12.84
C THR A 217 -16.94 -1.22 -12.19
N LEU A 218 -16.34 -1.57 -11.04
CA LEU A 218 -15.46 -0.70 -10.26
C LEU A 218 -14.09 -1.35 -10.07
N LEU A 219 -13.02 -0.58 -10.30
CA LEU A 219 -11.65 -0.97 -10.01
C LEU A 219 -11.07 0.04 -9.02
N PHE A 220 -10.77 -0.41 -7.80
CA PHE A 220 -10.18 0.42 -6.75
C PHE A 220 -8.71 0.07 -6.56
N VAL A 221 -7.87 1.09 -6.44
CA VAL A 221 -6.46 0.96 -6.08
C VAL A 221 -6.22 1.78 -4.84
N SER A 222 -5.78 1.11 -3.77
CA SER A 222 -5.49 1.75 -2.49
C SER A 222 -4.49 0.90 -1.72
N HIS A 223 -3.64 1.52 -0.90
CA HIS A 223 -2.88 0.82 0.13
C HIS A 223 -3.70 0.60 1.41
N ASN A 224 -4.89 1.20 1.53
CA ASN A 224 -5.79 1.00 2.66
C ASN A 224 -6.62 -0.27 2.44
N VAL A 225 -6.15 -1.36 3.04
CA VAL A 225 -6.80 -2.68 2.97
C VAL A 225 -8.23 -2.65 3.51
N SER A 226 -8.49 -1.94 4.60
CA SER A 226 -9.83 -1.87 5.21
C SER A 226 -10.85 -1.20 4.30
N GLN A 227 -10.44 -0.14 3.58
CA GLN A 227 -11.30 0.49 2.57
C GLN A 227 -11.59 -0.46 1.43
N LEU A 228 -10.57 -1.12 0.86
CA LEU A 228 -10.75 -2.08 -0.22
C LEU A 228 -11.65 -3.25 0.21
N GLN A 229 -11.48 -3.77 1.43
CA GLN A 229 -12.31 -4.84 1.96
C GLN A 229 -13.79 -4.45 2.08
N SER A 230 -14.07 -3.20 2.43
CA SER A 230 -15.46 -2.70 2.53
C SER A 230 -16.11 -2.43 1.17
N LEU A 231 -15.31 -2.15 0.13
CA LEU A 231 -15.80 -1.69 -1.18
C LEU A 231 -15.75 -2.76 -2.27
N CYS A 232 -14.89 -3.78 -2.14
CA CYS A 232 -14.60 -4.75 -3.19
C CYS A 232 -14.97 -6.18 -2.81
N ASP A 233 -15.55 -6.92 -3.75
CA ASP A 233 -15.88 -8.35 -3.56
C ASP A 233 -14.75 -9.27 -4.03
N LYS A 234 -13.95 -8.79 -4.98
CA LYS A 234 -12.83 -9.51 -5.59
C LYS A 234 -11.56 -8.69 -5.47
N GLY A 235 -10.43 -9.37 -5.44
CA GLY A 235 -9.11 -8.77 -5.42
C GLY A 235 -8.29 -9.19 -6.63
N LEU A 236 -7.37 -8.33 -7.04
CA LEU A 236 -6.31 -8.61 -8.00
C LEU A 236 -4.97 -8.28 -7.31
N LEU A 237 -4.14 -9.29 -7.06
CA LEU A 237 -2.86 -9.13 -6.38
C LEU A 237 -1.72 -9.14 -7.38
N LEU A 238 -1.01 -8.02 -7.44
CA LEU A 238 0.22 -7.86 -8.20
C LEU A 238 1.45 -7.97 -7.31
N ASN A 239 2.48 -8.66 -7.81
CA ASN A 239 3.78 -8.75 -7.18
C ASN A 239 4.86 -8.69 -8.27
N GLN A 240 5.74 -7.68 -8.19
CA GLN A 240 6.85 -7.49 -9.13
C GLN A 240 6.43 -7.62 -10.62
N GLY A 241 5.31 -7.02 -10.99
CA GLY A 241 4.78 -7.03 -12.35
C GLY A 241 3.98 -8.27 -12.74
N LYS A 242 3.92 -9.30 -11.89
CA LYS A 242 3.17 -10.53 -12.14
C LYS A 242 1.84 -10.56 -11.41
N LEU A 243 0.87 -11.26 -11.98
CA LEU A 243 -0.40 -11.55 -11.33
C LEU A 243 -0.26 -12.80 -10.45
N GLU A 244 -0.30 -12.60 -9.13
CA GLU A 244 -0.17 -13.70 -8.15
C GLU A 244 -1.50 -14.35 -7.82
N SER A 245 -2.57 -13.55 -7.77
CA SER A 245 -3.90 -14.03 -7.41
C SER A 245 -4.99 -13.11 -7.96
N PHE A 246 -6.09 -13.70 -8.40
CA PHE A 246 -7.31 -13.01 -8.80
C PHE A 246 -8.53 -13.84 -8.38
N ASP A 247 -9.14 -13.49 -7.25
CA ASP A 247 -10.21 -14.25 -6.61
C ASP A 247 -11.08 -13.33 -5.72
N ARG A 248 -11.96 -13.89 -4.88
CA ARG A 248 -12.65 -13.18 -3.79
C ARG A 248 -11.65 -12.39 -2.95
N PHE A 249 -12.03 -11.18 -2.56
CA PHE A 249 -11.13 -10.23 -1.91
C PHE A 249 -10.47 -10.81 -0.64
N GLU A 250 -11.21 -11.58 0.15
CA GLU A 250 -10.71 -12.25 1.36
C GLU A 250 -9.55 -13.22 1.07
N HIS A 251 -9.65 -14.02 0.02
CA HIS A 251 -8.59 -14.96 -0.37
C HIS A 251 -7.35 -14.22 -0.87
N VAL A 252 -7.57 -13.17 -1.66
CA VAL A 252 -6.50 -12.33 -2.20
C VAL A 252 -5.78 -11.58 -1.07
N LEU A 253 -6.53 -11.13 -0.05
CA LEU A 253 -5.97 -10.52 1.14
C LEU A 253 -5.13 -11.52 1.94
N SER A 254 -5.62 -12.75 2.16
CA SER A 254 -4.82 -13.81 2.79
C SER A 254 -3.50 -14.04 2.04
N ARG A 255 -3.56 -14.14 0.71
CA ARG A 255 -2.37 -14.32 -0.13
C ARG A 255 -1.44 -13.11 -0.10
N TYR A 256 -2.00 -11.90 -0.03
CA TYR A 256 -1.22 -10.67 0.12
C TYR A 256 -0.50 -10.65 1.46
N SER A 257 -1.19 -10.99 2.56
CA SER A 257 -0.58 -11.16 3.88
C SER A 257 0.51 -12.23 3.83
N GLU A 258 0.28 -13.38 3.22
CA GLU A 258 1.31 -14.41 3.02
C GLU A 258 2.55 -13.87 2.28
N LEU A 259 2.38 -13.11 1.20
CA LEU A 259 3.50 -12.47 0.50
C LEU A 259 4.23 -11.43 1.36
N LEU A 260 3.51 -10.74 2.26
CA LEU A 260 4.11 -9.87 3.27
C LEU A 260 4.78 -10.66 4.40
N THR A 261 4.38 -11.92 4.62
CA THR A 261 4.98 -12.84 5.60
C THR A 261 6.22 -13.55 5.08
N VAL A 262 6.40 -13.67 3.75
CA VAL A 262 7.68 -14.05 3.11
C VAL A 262 8.70 -12.91 3.36
N GLY A 263 9.24 -12.89 4.58
CA GLY A 263 10.08 -11.80 5.09
C GLY A 263 10.02 -11.60 6.60
N VAL A 264 9.11 -12.24 7.35
CA VAL A 264 9.20 -12.25 8.81
C VAL A 264 10.31 -13.23 9.21
N LYS A 265 11.52 -12.72 9.39
CA LYS A 265 12.56 -13.49 10.06
C LYS A 265 12.06 -13.75 11.48
N SER A 266 12.03 -15.02 11.89
CA SER A 266 11.75 -15.39 13.29
C SER A 266 12.92 -15.13 14.23
N PHE A 267 14.01 -14.61 13.69
CA PHE A 267 15.18 -14.22 14.44
C PHE A 267 15.77 -12.89 13.94
N TYR A 268 16.26 -12.11 14.89
CA TYR A 268 17.12 -10.97 14.69
C TYR A 268 18.56 -11.40 14.96
N GLU A 269 19.49 -11.00 14.11
CA GLU A 269 20.92 -11.16 14.32
C GLU A 269 21.57 -9.79 14.24
N ALA A 270 22.35 -9.45 15.25
CA ALA A 270 22.87 -8.11 15.40
C ALA A 270 24.05 -7.85 14.43
N PRO A 271 24.18 -6.63 13.87
CA PRO A 271 25.27 -6.29 12.96
C PRO A 271 26.63 -6.36 13.66
N SER A 272 27.69 -6.66 12.91
CA SER A 272 29.01 -7.17 13.33
C SER A 272 29.85 -6.29 14.29
N SER A 273 29.30 -5.24 14.86
CA SER A 273 29.95 -4.32 15.81
C SER A 273 29.68 -4.74 17.27
N SER A 274 30.24 -5.87 17.71
CA SER A 274 30.24 -6.40 19.10
C SER A 274 29.08 -5.94 20.03
N PRO A 275 27.81 -6.14 19.66
CA PRO A 275 26.68 -5.78 20.51
C PRO A 275 26.58 -6.77 21.68
N ILE A 276 26.04 -6.30 22.82
CA ILE A 276 25.77 -7.19 23.96
C ILE A 276 24.66 -8.17 23.57
N ILE A 277 23.62 -7.70 22.89
CA ILE A 277 22.56 -8.54 22.31
C ILE A 277 23.04 -9.06 20.96
N THR A 278 23.24 -10.36 20.83
CA THR A 278 23.76 -10.97 19.59
C THR A 278 22.65 -11.53 18.70
N ARG A 279 21.62 -12.10 19.31
CA ARG A 279 20.49 -12.70 18.59
C ARG A 279 19.22 -12.64 19.43
N VAL A 280 18.09 -12.45 18.77
CA VAL A 280 16.77 -12.56 19.40
C VAL A 280 15.95 -13.55 18.59
N ASP A 281 15.31 -14.52 19.24
CA ASP A 281 14.42 -15.49 18.62
C ASP A 281 13.03 -15.39 19.28
N ILE A 282 11.99 -15.70 18.51
CA ILE A 282 10.61 -15.79 19.03
C ILE A 282 9.98 -17.14 18.70
N PHE A 283 9.18 -17.64 19.65
CA PHE A 283 8.48 -18.92 19.55
C PHE A 283 7.03 -18.75 20.00
N SER A 284 6.11 -19.16 19.14
CA SER A 284 4.70 -19.35 19.46
C SER A 284 4.42 -20.84 19.63
N GLU A 285 3.50 -21.18 20.53
CA GLU A 285 3.06 -22.55 20.78
C GLU A 285 2.40 -23.18 19.54
N LYS A 286 1.56 -22.42 18.85
CA LYS A 286 0.80 -22.86 17.68
C LYS A 286 1.59 -22.73 16.38
N TYR A 287 2.39 -21.68 16.25
CA TYR A 287 3.04 -21.32 14.99
C TYR A 287 4.57 -21.48 15.01
N GLY A 288 5.16 -21.96 16.10
CA GLY A 288 6.59 -22.19 16.24
C GLY A 288 7.41 -20.92 15.97
N SER A 289 8.55 -21.09 15.28
CA SER A 289 9.46 -20.00 14.89
C SER A 289 9.08 -19.39 13.54
N SER A 290 7.82 -18.97 13.36
CA SER A 290 7.34 -18.35 12.12
C SER A 290 7.13 -16.83 12.22
N GLY A 291 7.25 -16.26 13.43
CA GLY A 291 6.94 -14.86 13.70
C GLY A 291 5.44 -14.52 13.76
N HIS A 292 4.59 -15.55 13.73
CA HIS A 292 3.15 -15.44 14.00
C HIS A 292 2.84 -15.86 15.42
N VAL A 293 1.79 -15.28 16.00
CA VAL A 293 1.26 -15.66 17.31
C VAL A 293 -0.24 -15.39 17.32
N ALA A 294 -1.05 -16.31 17.87
CA ALA A 294 -2.47 -16.04 18.02
C ALA A 294 -2.73 -15.10 19.21
N THR A 295 -3.80 -14.33 19.10
CA THR A 295 -4.35 -13.55 20.21
C THR A 295 -4.65 -14.47 21.40
N GLY A 296 -4.12 -14.13 22.58
CA GLY A 296 -4.27 -14.90 23.82
C GLY A 296 -3.33 -16.09 23.97
N GLU A 297 -2.48 -16.35 22.98
CA GLU A 297 -1.50 -17.44 23.01
C GLU A 297 -0.23 -17.03 23.76
N SER A 298 0.56 -18.03 24.18
CA SER A 298 1.87 -17.79 24.75
C SER A 298 2.89 -17.37 23.69
N LEU A 299 3.79 -16.45 24.07
CA LEU A 299 4.91 -16.00 23.25
C LEU A 299 6.19 -16.09 24.07
N GLU A 300 7.14 -16.92 23.62
CA GLU A 300 8.48 -16.98 24.20
C GLU A 300 9.45 -16.16 23.37
N VAL A 301 10.19 -15.27 24.05
CA VAL A 301 11.27 -14.45 23.49
C VAL A 301 12.58 -14.92 24.08
N VAL A 302 13.52 -15.32 23.24
CA VAL A 302 14.85 -15.79 23.65
C VAL A 302 15.89 -14.78 23.22
N ILE A 303 16.55 -14.15 24.18
CA ILE A 303 17.59 -13.15 23.94
C ILE A 303 18.95 -13.81 24.16
N THR A 304 19.70 -14.02 23.09
CA THR A 304 21.09 -14.46 23.16
C THR A 304 21.99 -13.24 23.31
N TYR A 305 22.87 -13.27 24.30
CA TYR A 305 23.71 -12.12 24.63
C TYR A 305 25.11 -12.56 25.10
N LYS A 306 26.07 -11.65 24.95
CA LYS A 306 27.45 -11.80 25.41
C LYS A 306 27.92 -10.48 26.01
N SER A 307 28.40 -10.52 27.25
CA SER A 307 28.83 -9.34 28.01
C SER A 307 30.22 -9.55 28.60
N TYR A 308 31.04 -8.51 28.57
CA TYR A 308 32.30 -8.46 29.30
C TYR A 308 32.17 -7.68 30.63
N GLU A 309 30.99 -7.10 30.88
CA GLU A 309 30.63 -6.39 32.10
C GLU A 309 30.17 -7.36 33.19
N LYS A 310 30.65 -7.18 34.42
CA LYS A 310 30.47 -8.13 35.53
C LYS A 310 29.10 -8.11 36.21
N ARG A 311 28.15 -7.24 35.82
CA ARG A 311 26.90 -7.00 36.58
C ARG A 311 25.69 -6.68 35.71
N LEU A 312 25.32 -7.57 34.79
CA LEU A 312 24.04 -7.44 34.09
C LEU A 312 22.91 -7.88 35.02
N ASN A 313 21.92 -7.03 35.25
CA ASN A 313 20.74 -7.37 36.08
C ASN A 313 19.42 -6.78 35.56
N TYR A 314 19.44 -6.26 34.33
CA TYR A 314 18.27 -5.71 33.68
C TYR A 314 18.10 -6.33 32.30
N ALA A 315 16.90 -6.86 32.04
CA ALA A 315 16.44 -7.22 30.71
C ALA A 315 14.97 -6.80 30.56
N ALA A 316 14.63 -6.24 29.40
CA ALA A 316 13.27 -5.84 29.09
C ALA A 316 12.92 -6.18 27.65
N ILE A 317 11.66 -6.53 27.47
CA ILE A 317 11.01 -6.63 26.17
C ILE A 317 9.92 -5.57 26.09
N GLY A 318 9.71 -5.04 24.90
CA GLY A 318 8.51 -4.26 24.64
C GLY A 318 8.00 -4.49 23.24
N ILE A 319 6.69 -4.43 23.09
CA ILE A 319 5.99 -4.64 21.82
C ILE A 319 5.33 -3.33 21.44
N ASN A 320 5.65 -2.82 20.27
CA ASN A 320 5.09 -1.60 19.69
C ASN A 320 4.14 -1.94 18.55
N ASP A 321 3.12 -1.11 18.34
CA ASP A 321 2.31 -1.19 17.14
C ASP A 321 3.05 -0.66 15.89
N SER A 322 2.38 -0.68 14.75
CA SER A 322 2.91 -0.19 13.47
C SER A 322 3.15 1.32 13.42
N HIS A 323 2.67 2.08 14.40
CA HIS A 323 2.90 3.51 14.57
C HIS A 323 4.00 3.82 15.60
N GLY A 324 4.63 2.78 16.17
CA GLY A 324 5.68 2.92 17.18
C GLY A 324 5.16 3.19 18.59
N VAL A 325 3.85 3.08 18.83
CA VAL A 325 3.25 3.24 20.15
C VAL A 325 3.44 1.95 20.95
N ARG A 326 3.91 2.07 22.19
CA ARG A 326 4.14 0.91 23.08
C ARG A 326 2.81 0.27 23.48
N ALA A 327 2.58 -0.95 23.02
CA ALA A 327 1.41 -1.75 23.39
C ALA A 327 1.65 -2.60 24.64
N LEU A 328 2.85 -3.17 24.80
CA LEU A 328 3.19 -4.03 25.94
C LEU A 328 4.64 -3.80 26.38
N THR A 329 4.90 -3.83 27.69
CA THR A 329 6.26 -3.82 28.27
C THR A 329 6.36 -4.91 29.33
N SER A 330 7.43 -5.70 29.29
CA SER A 330 7.79 -6.62 30.37
C SER A 330 9.27 -6.48 30.72
N ARG A 331 9.60 -6.71 31.98
CA ARG A 331 10.96 -6.57 32.53
C ARG A 331 11.23 -7.72 33.48
N ASN A 332 12.49 -8.17 33.57
CA ASN A 332 12.86 -9.32 34.41
C ASN A 332 12.46 -9.18 35.90
N TYR A 333 12.31 -7.96 36.41
CA TYR A 333 11.89 -7.68 37.78
C TYR A 333 10.40 -7.38 37.96
N PHE A 334 9.59 -7.51 36.90
CA PHE A 334 8.13 -7.60 37.05
C PHE A 334 7.70 -9.01 37.47
N ASP A 335 8.59 -10.01 37.31
CA ASP A 335 8.43 -11.35 37.87
C ASP A 335 8.82 -11.35 39.35
N GLU A 336 8.02 -12.04 40.17
CA GLU A 336 8.34 -12.29 41.58
C GLU A 336 9.63 -13.12 41.74
N LYS A 337 9.93 -13.98 40.76
CA LYS A 337 11.19 -14.76 40.69
C LYS A 337 12.29 -14.00 39.94
N CYS A 338 12.39 -12.69 40.18
CA CYS A 338 13.34 -11.81 39.54
C CYS A 338 14.76 -12.39 39.55
N ILE A 339 15.41 -12.41 38.38
CA ILE A 339 16.82 -12.76 38.25
C ILE A 339 17.65 -11.57 38.73
N GLU A 340 18.37 -11.73 39.84
CA GLU A 340 19.18 -10.67 40.45
C GLU A 340 20.45 -10.34 39.65
N GLU A 341 21.03 -11.33 38.97
CA GLU A 341 22.21 -11.16 38.15
C GLU A 341 22.23 -12.19 37.01
N PHE A 342 22.51 -11.73 35.80
CA PHE A 342 22.66 -12.54 34.60
C PHE A 342 24.14 -12.94 34.41
N PRO A 343 24.43 -14.15 33.93
CA PRO A 343 25.80 -14.55 33.61
C PRO A 343 26.42 -13.64 32.52
N ASN A 344 27.74 -13.67 32.38
CA ASN A 344 28.47 -12.87 31.36
C ASN A 344 28.16 -13.28 29.90
N GLY A 345 27.33 -14.29 29.69
CA GLY A 345 26.80 -14.64 28.39
C GLY A 345 25.88 -15.84 28.49
N GLY A 346 24.95 -15.94 27.56
CA GLY A 346 23.95 -17.00 27.56
C GLY A 346 22.67 -16.60 26.85
N LYS A 347 21.57 -17.18 27.30
CA LYS A 347 20.23 -16.93 26.80
C LYS A 347 19.32 -16.50 27.93
N ILE A 348 18.59 -15.40 27.74
CA ILE A 348 17.52 -14.97 28.63
C ILE A 348 16.21 -15.38 27.97
N HIS A 349 15.41 -16.16 28.69
CA HIS A 349 14.09 -16.61 28.25
C HIS A 349 13.02 -15.75 28.91
N CYS A 350 12.22 -15.07 28.11
CA CYS A 350 11.06 -14.30 28.57
C CYS A 350 9.81 -14.91 27.95
N LYS A 351 8.97 -15.54 28.78
CA LYS A 351 7.70 -16.13 28.34
C LYS A 351 6.54 -15.24 28.75
N LEU A 352 5.77 -14.78 27.77
CA LEU A 352 4.47 -14.17 27.98
C LEU A 352 3.42 -15.29 27.93
N GLU A 353 2.73 -15.56 29.03
CA GLU A 353 1.78 -16.69 29.12
C GLU A 353 0.53 -16.50 28.25
N SER A 354 0.14 -15.25 28.02
CA SER A 354 -0.97 -14.90 27.13
C SER A 354 -0.70 -13.53 26.54
N LEU A 355 -0.75 -13.41 25.21
CA LEU A 355 -0.56 -12.16 24.49
C LEU A 355 -1.92 -11.48 24.20
N PRO A 356 -2.34 -10.47 24.96
CA PRO A 356 -3.68 -9.89 24.85
C PRO A 356 -3.76 -8.81 23.77
N LEU A 357 -3.13 -9.03 22.61
CA LEU A 357 -3.06 -8.05 21.53
C LEU A 357 -4.08 -8.38 20.44
N LYS A 358 -4.72 -7.37 19.86
CA LYS A 358 -5.55 -7.56 18.66
C LYS A 358 -4.72 -7.97 17.46
N GLU A 359 -5.38 -8.50 16.44
CA GLU A 359 -4.75 -8.76 15.15
C GLU A 359 -4.02 -7.53 14.58
N GLY A 360 -2.83 -7.77 14.03
CA GLY A 360 -2.03 -6.72 13.43
C GLY A 360 -0.54 -7.01 13.44
N ILE A 361 0.21 -6.03 12.93
CA ILE A 361 1.67 -6.06 12.87
C ILE A 361 2.23 -5.29 14.05
N TYR A 362 3.14 -5.93 14.77
CA TYR A 362 3.85 -5.37 15.91
C TYR A 362 5.36 -5.53 15.76
N TYR A 363 6.10 -4.72 16.52
CA TYR A 363 7.55 -4.70 16.52
C TYR A 363 8.10 -4.91 17.92
N LEU A 364 9.05 -5.82 18.04
CA LEU A 364 9.72 -6.16 19.28
C LEU A 364 10.94 -5.27 19.50
N ASP A 365 11.02 -4.67 20.69
CA ASP A 365 12.21 -4.03 21.22
C ASP A 365 12.78 -4.87 22.36
N ILE A 366 14.10 -4.99 22.39
CA ILE A 366 14.83 -5.63 23.48
C ILE A 366 15.81 -4.63 24.08
N ALA A 367 15.96 -4.66 25.40
CA ALA A 367 16.96 -3.87 26.10
C ALA A 367 17.63 -4.69 27.21
N ILE A 368 18.96 -4.61 27.30
CA ILE A 368 19.77 -5.22 28.36
C ILE A 368 20.61 -4.13 29.04
N GLY A 369 20.83 -4.24 30.34
CA GLY A 369 21.73 -3.34 31.05
C GLY A 369 21.79 -3.56 32.55
N GLN A 370 21.87 -2.46 33.29
CA GLN A 370 21.91 -2.45 34.75
C GLN A 370 20.78 -1.58 35.31
N ARG A 371 20.09 -2.07 36.33
CA ARG A 371 18.85 -1.46 36.85
C ARG A 371 18.98 0.00 37.29
N LEU A 372 20.12 0.39 37.87
CA LEU A 372 20.36 1.74 38.40
C LEU A 372 21.20 2.64 37.49
N VAL A 373 21.84 2.06 36.47
CA VAL A 373 22.73 2.79 35.55
C VAL A 373 22.05 3.05 34.21
N GLY A 374 21.14 2.16 33.81
CA GLY A 374 20.41 2.23 32.55
C GLY A 374 20.79 1.12 31.59
N PHE A 375 20.41 1.33 30.33
CA PHE A 375 20.57 0.34 29.27
C PHE A 375 21.99 0.38 28.72
N LEU A 376 22.62 -0.79 28.64
CA LEU A 376 23.94 -0.94 28.03
C LEU A 376 23.81 -1.28 26.54
N ASP A 377 22.73 -1.95 26.15
CA ASP A 377 22.43 -2.25 24.75
C ASP A 377 20.92 -2.32 24.50
N ARG A 378 20.52 -2.00 23.27
CA ARG A 378 19.14 -2.03 22.80
C ARG A 378 19.04 -2.48 21.35
N ALA A 379 18.14 -3.41 21.09
CA ALA A 379 17.72 -3.78 19.75
C ALA A 379 16.29 -3.27 19.55
N ASN A 380 16.13 -2.11 18.91
CA ASN A 380 14.81 -1.52 18.64
C ASN A 380 14.23 -2.06 17.33
N SER A 381 12.93 -2.31 17.30
CA SER A 381 12.17 -2.89 16.19
C SER A 381 12.89 -4.08 15.56
N CYS A 382 13.52 -4.91 16.40
CA CYS A 382 14.46 -5.93 15.98
C CYS A 382 13.76 -7.10 15.29
N LEU A 383 12.51 -7.38 15.68
CA LEU A 383 11.67 -8.43 15.10
C LEU A 383 10.27 -7.91 14.80
N LYS A 384 9.70 -8.33 13.66
CA LYS A 384 8.29 -8.17 13.35
C LYS A 384 7.52 -9.35 13.94
N ILE A 385 6.43 -9.08 14.64
CA ILE A 385 5.49 -10.06 15.16
C ILE A 385 4.15 -9.81 14.47
N GLU A 386 3.57 -10.85 13.88
CA GLU A 386 2.23 -10.80 13.31
C GLU A 386 1.25 -11.49 14.25
N VAL A 387 0.38 -10.71 14.88
CA VAL A 387 -0.66 -11.24 15.76
C VAL A 387 -1.87 -11.57 14.91
N LEU A 388 -2.33 -12.82 15.02
CA LEU A 388 -3.51 -13.30 14.31
C LEU A 388 -4.70 -13.39 15.29
N PHE A 389 -5.88 -12.95 14.86
CA PHE A 389 -7.09 -13.11 15.65
C PHE A 389 -7.74 -14.46 15.30
N ASP A 390 -7.47 -15.45 16.15
CA ASP A 390 -8.13 -16.76 16.07
C ASP A 390 -9.46 -16.74 16.87
N ASN A 391 -10.07 -17.91 17.11
CA ASN A 391 -11.23 -18.09 17.98
C ASN A 391 -10.91 -17.82 19.48
N TYR A 392 -10.29 -16.67 19.79
CA TYR A 392 -9.86 -16.26 21.12
C TYR A 392 -11.01 -16.31 22.12
N PHE A 393 -12.19 -15.79 21.75
CA PHE A 393 -13.38 -15.80 22.60
C PHE A 393 -14.11 -17.15 22.65
N GLY A 394 -13.74 -18.12 21.82
CA GLY A 394 -14.37 -19.45 21.77
C GLY A 394 -15.75 -19.51 21.11
N ASN A 395 -16.37 -18.36 20.83
CA ASN A 395 -17.74 -18.23 20.32
C ASN A 395 -17.82 -17.66 18.88
N GLY A 396 -16.68 -17.57 18.18
CA GLY A 396 -16.62 -17.02 16.82
C GLY A 396 -16.75 -15.50 16.72
N SER A 397 -16.81 -14.77 17.84
CA SER A 397 -16.80 -13.31 17.82
C SER A 397 -15.50 -12.77 17.27
N LYS A 398 -15.57 -11.69 16.50
CA LYS A 398 -14.44 -10.93 15.97
C LYS A 398 -14.45 -9.53 16.56
N LEU A 399 -13.29 -8.87 16.53
CA LEU A 399 -13.19 -7.47 16.91
C LEU A 399 -13.85 -6.58 15.85
N LEU A 400 -14.48 -5.51 16.32
CA LEU A 400 -15.06 -4.48 15.48
C LEU A 400 -14.00 -3.44 15.08
N PRO A 401 -14.16 -2.77 13.92
CA PRO A 401 -13.29 -1.66 13.54
C PRO A 401 -13.27 -0.56 14.60
N GLY A 402 -12.08 -0.11 14.98
CA GLY A 402 -11.88 0.96 15.97
C GLY A 402 -11.73 0.48 17.41
N GLU A 403 -11.84 -0.82 17.67
CA GLU A 403 -11.57 -1.38 19.00
C GLU A 403 -10.08 -1.32 19.37
N GLY A 404 -9.85 -1.29 20.69
CA GLY A 404 -8.53 -1.06 21.30
C GLY A 404 -7.48 -2.10 20.93
N VAL A 405 -6.21 -1.76 21.16
CA VAL A 405 -5.06 -2.65 20.86
C VAL A 405 -5.01 -3.88 21.78
N ILE A 406 -5.56 -3.74 23.00
CA ILE A 406 -5.61 -4.80 24.00
C ILE A 406 -6.99 -5.44 24.00
N VAL A 407 -7.02 -6.76 24.07
CA VAL A 407 -8.24 -7.58 24.21
C VAL A 407 -8.16 -8.46 25.44
N ALA A 408 -9.27 -8.55 26.16
CA ALA A 408 -9.35 -9.33 27.39
C ALA A 408 -10.67 -10.09 27.47
N LYS A 409 -10.62 -11.32 27.98
CA LYS A 409 -11.81 -12.02 28.44
C LYS A 409 -12.23 -11.45 29.79
N ALA A 410 -13.52 -11.21 29.95
CA ALA A 410 -14.11 -10.80 31.22
C ALA A 410 -15.33 -11.68 31.53
N ALA A 411 -15.53 -11.97 32.81
CA ALA A 411 -16.73 -12.64 33.29
C ALA A 411 -17.83 -11.58 33.50
N TRP A 412 -18.98 -11.77 32.84
CA TRP A 412 -20.13 -10.89 32.96
C TRP A 412 -21.22 -11.60 33.73
N THR A 413 -21.77 -10.94 34.76
CA THR A 413 -22.94 -11.41 35.52
C THR A 413 -23.98 -10.30 35.54
N ALA A 414 -25.26 -10.66 35.52
CA ALA A 414 -26.37 -9.73 35.65
C ALA A 414 -27.31 -10.25 36.74
N GLN A 415 -27.68 -9.38 37.69
CA GLN A 415 -28.71 -9.66 38.68
C GLN A 415 -29.98 -8.88 38.29
N PRO A 416 -31.19 -9.44 38.50
CA PRO A 416 -32.45 -8.82 38.12
C PRO A 416 -32.75 -7.52 38.88
#